data_AF-A0AAP3G2B5-F1
#
_entry.id   AF-A0AAP3G2B5-F1
#
_cell.length_a   1.000
_cell.length_b   1.000
_cell.length_c   1.000
_cell.angle_alpha   90.00
_cell.angle_beta   90.00
_cell.angle_gamma   90.00
#
_symmetry.space_group_name_H-M   'P 1'
#
loop_
_entity.id
_entity.type
_entity.pdbx_description
1 polymer ?
#
loop_
_entity_poly.entity_id
_entity_poly.type
_entity_poly.pdbx_seq_one_letter_code
_entity_poly.pdbx_strand_id
1 'polypeptide(L)'
;MESIHLFFRRQQLNRTGTAKGLMLTDRTVSPILLTQRDTLQKASYEINCEQSPLSEKKFYLNAEQDDPSLMRRRLAYCFFHQLGIASQDASYIFLIINGQREGIYLKIDALDMNLRLPKGAIYEVKDTDPRVPLSVFKHEASIENRQRTAYLREFLTLICTAEDEEFAEQIKMYLDVKLFFLWLIGSVCTRQAFYYGFCLNESGRFHIAPMETKALAAYGFTEEDPLLTNGRTLASRLLSIPAFRAQYHTLMKNVLSREFTIDRLSPFIRDWHFDICQRAGDDPHIKKSPLQLEKEQANILREIEERQDFLQVHLARL
;
A
#
# COMPACT_ATOMS: atom_id res chain seq x y z
N MET A 1 -2.21 -7.93 -20.38
CA MET A 1 -1.94 -8.71 -19.16
C MET A 1 -0.94 -9.82 -19.47
N GLU A 2 0.25 -9.80 -18.86
CA GLU A 2 1.28 -10.85 -19.01
C GLU A 2 0.85 -12.16 -18.30
N SER A 3 1.32 -13.31 -18.78
CA SER A 3 1.12 -14.59 -18.08
C SER A 3 2.39 -14.99 -17.32
N ILE A 4 2.23 -15.39 -16.05
CA ILE A 4 3.32 -15.91 -15.21
C ILE A 4 3.06 -17.39 -14.96
N HIS A 5 4.05 -18.22 -15.28
CA HIS A 5 4.01 -19.66 -15.07
C HIS A 5 4.91 -20.04 -13.91
N LEU A 6 4.36 -20.74 -12.91
CA LEU A 6 5.11 -21.24 -11.76
C LEU A 6 5.15 -22.76 -11.78
N PHE A 7 6.34 -23.32 -11.59
CA PHE A 7 6.58 -24.76 -11.54
C PHE A 7 7.21 -25.14 -10.20
N PHE A 8 6.48 -25.89 -9.38
CA PHE A 8 6.98 -26.38 -8.09
C PHE A 8 6.19 -27.58 -7.59
N ARG A 9 6.78 -28.39 -6.71
CA ARG A 9 6.07 -29.51 -6.05
C ARG A 9 5.16 -28.97 -4.94
N ARG A 10 3.84 -29.01 -5.13
CA ARG A 10 2.83 -28.51 -4.16
C ARG A 10 2.98 -29.11 -2.76
N GLN A 11 3.44 -30.37 -2.65
CA GLN A 11 3.71 -31.03 -1.37
C GLN A 11 4.69 -30.28 -0.46
N GLN A 12 5.56 -29.42 -1.01
CA GLN A 12 6.46 -28.57 -0.22
C GLN A 12 5.67 -27.56 0.62
N LEU A 13 4.63 -26.93 0.04
CA LEU A 13 3.80 -25.95 0.73
C LEU A 13 3.10 -26.53 1.96
N ASN A 14 2.63 -27.78 1.87
CA ASN A 14 1.95 -28.45 2.98
C ASN A 14 2.86 -28.67 4.21
N ARG A 15 4.19 -28.68 4.02
CA ARG A 15 5.16 -28.94 5.09
C ARG A 15 5.69 -27.66 5.74
N THR A 16 6.00 -26.66 4.93
CA THR A 16 6.74 -25.47 5.37
C THR A 16 6.07 -24.14 5.02
N GLY A 17 4.95 -24.16 4.29
CA GLY A 17 4.36 -22.96 3.70
C GLY A 17 5.17 -22.35 2.54
N THR A 18 6.31 -22.97 2.20
CA THR A 18 7.26 -22.48 1.19
C THR A 18 7.61 -23.58 0.18
N ALA A 19 7.95 -23.20 -1.05
CA ALA A 19 8.35 -24.12 -2.09
C ALA A 19 9.42 -23.51 -2.99
N LYS A 20 10.48 -24.27 -3.26
CA LYS A 20 11.42 -23.92 -4.33
C LYS A 20 10.83 -24.32 -5.68
N GLY A 21 11.04 -23.49 -6.68
CA GLY A 21 10.48 -23.68 -8.01
C GLY A 21 11.13 -22.84 -9.10
N LEU A 22 10.50 -22.85 -10.27
CA LEU A 22 10.87 -22.01 -11.40
C LEU A 22 9.69 -21.10 -11.74
N MET A 23 10.01 -19.84 -12.04
CA MET A 23 9.10 -18.92 -12.70
C MET A 23 9.50 -18.79 -14.16
N LEU A 24 8.53 -18.93 -15.05
CA LEU A 24 8.67 -18.63 -16.48
C LEU A 24 7.76 -17.44 -16.81
N THR A 25 8.36 -16.45 -17.45
CA THR A 25 7.70 -15.30 -18.09
C THR A 25 7.98 -15.37 -19.58
N ASP A 26 7.39 -14.49 -20.38
CA ASP A 26 7.64 -14.44 -21.83
C ASP A 26 9.12 -14.20 -22.19
N ARG A 27 9.91 -13.69 -21.24
CA ARG A 27 11.28 -13.22 -21.47
C ARG A 27 12.35 -14.06 -20.77
N THR A 28 12.05 -14.63 -19.60
CA THR A 28 13.05 -15.28 -18.76
C THR A 28 12.50 -16.46 -17.96
N VAL A 29 13.39 -17.40 -17.67
CA VAL A 29 13.21 -18.42 -16.63
C VAL A 29 14.05 -18.02 -15.42
N SER A 30 13.48 -18.07 -14.23
CA SER A 30 14.18 -17.71 -13.00
C SER A 30 13.89 -18.70 -11.87
N PRO A 31 14.90 -19.15 -11.11
CA PRO A 31 14.67 -19.86 -9.87
C PRO A 31 13.98 -18.94 -8.85
N ILE A 32 13.03 -19.51 -8.12
CA ILE A 32 12.24 -18.79 -7.13
C ILE A 32 12.12 -19.58 -5.83
N LEU A 33 12.01 -18.84 -4.73
CA LEU A 33 11.39 -19.29 -3.50
C LEU A 33 10.00 -18.66 -3.39
N LEU A 34 8.97 -19.51 -3.40
CA LEU A 34 7.58 -19.10 -3.25
C LEU A 34 7.11 -19.39 -1.81
N THR A 35 6.38 -18.46 -1.23
CA THR A 35 5.72 -18.60 0.08
C THR A 35 4.21 -18.38 -0.08
N GLN A 36 3.40 -19.33 0.35
CA GLN A 36 1.95 -19.16 0.39
C GLN A 36 1.57 -18.26 1.58
N ARG A 37 0.71 -17.27 1.34
CA ARG A 37 0.45 -16.20 2.32
C ARG A 37 -0.86 -16.35 3.05
N ASP A 38 -1.80 -17.11 2.52
CA ASP A 38 -3.13 -17.30 3.10
C ASP A 38 -3.62 -18.73 2.86
N THR A 39 -4.77 -19.07 3.44
CA THR A 39 -5.43 -20.37 3.31
C THR A 39 -6.72 -20.27 2.51
N LEU A 40 -6.84 -19.26 1.64
CA LEU A 40 -8.03 -19.02 0.83
C LEU A 40 -8.12 -20.05 -0.31
N GLN A 41 -9.31 -20.13 -0.94
CA GLN A 41 -9.53 -21.03 -2.08
C GLN A 41 -8.63 -20.66 -3.26
N LYS A 42 -8.52 -19.37 -3.56
CA LYS A 42 -7.54 -18.79 -4.49
C LYS A 42 -6.45 -18.14 -3.66
N ALA A 43 -5.37 -18.87 -3.43
CA ALA A 43 -4.33 -18.46 -2.49
C ALA A 43 -3.44 -17.34 -3.05
N SER A 44 -2.97 -16.44 -2.18
CA SER A 44 -1.96 -15.42 -2.53
C SER A 44 -0.55 -15.90 -2.21
N TYR A 45 0.44 -15.37 -2.95
CA TYR A 45 1.83 -15.82 -2.87
C TYR A 45 2.80 -14.65 -2.72
N GLU A 46 3.90 -14.89 -2.01
CA GLU A 46 5.11 -14.07 -2.05
C GLU A 46 6.15 -14.80 -2.90
N ILE A 47 6.79 -14.08 -3.81
CA ILE A 47 7.81 -14.63 -4.73
C ILE A 47 9.12 -13.90 -4.49
N ASN A 48 10.16 -14.66 -4.18
CA ASN A 48 11.54 -14.18 -4.09
C ASN A 48 12.33 -14.82 -5.25
N CYS A 49 12.81 -14.00 -6.19
CA CYS A 49 13.60 -14.44 -7.32
C CYS A 49 15.10 -14.38 -6.98
N GLU A 50 15.78 -15.50 -7.15
CA GLU A 50 17.23 -15.58 -7.02
C GLU A 50 17.87 -15.09 -8.35
N GLN A 51 18.09 -13.78 -8.49
CA GLN A 51 18.73 -13.21 -9.68
C GLN A 51 20.26 -13.09 -9.54
N SER A 52 20.75 -12.73 -8.34
CA SER A 52 22.17 -12.62 -7.97
C SER A 52 22.28 -12.53 -6.44
N PRO A 53 23.39 -12.97 -5.79
CA PRO A 53 23.62 -12.76 -4.35
C PRO A 53 23.58 -11.29 -3.90
N LEU A 54 23.57 -10.34 -4.82
CA LEU A 54 23.49 -8.89 -4.57
C LEU A 54 22.14 -8.26 -4.93
N SER A 55 21.19 -9.02 -5.48
CA SER A 55 19.89 -8.53 -5.92
C SER A 55 18.85 -9.66 -5.86
N GLU A 56 18.08 -9.67 -4.78
CA GLU A 56 16.86 -10.47 -4.68
C GLU A 56 15.69 -9.60 -5.14
N LYS A 57 14.98 -10.04 -6.19
CA LYS A 57 13.75 -9.38 -6.61
C LYS A 57 12.56 -10.03 -5.91
N LYS A 58 11.91 -9.28 -5.03
CA LYS A 58 10.73 -9.72 -4.30
C LYS A 58 9.46 -9.06 -4.86
N PHE A 59 8.39 -9.82 -4.97
CA PHE A 59 7.06 -9.30 -5.29
C PHE A 59 5.96 -10.21 -4.72
N TYR A 60 4.75 -9.66 -4.66
CA TYR A 60 3.57 -10.34 -4.16
C TYR A 60 2.60 -10.62 -5.31
N LEU A 61 1.97 -11.78 -5.29
CA LEU A 61 0.88 -12.15 -6.18
C LEU A 61 -0.38 -12.29 -5.32
N ASN A 62 -1.19 -11.24 -5.30
CA ASN A 62 -2.42 -11.21 -4.52
C ASN A 62 -3.60 -11.68 -5.37
N ALA A 63 -4.37 -12.63 -4.82
CA ALA A 63 -5.54 -13.18 -5.50
C ALA A 63 -6.71 -12.18 -5.58
N GLU A 64 -6.70 -11.16 -4.70
CA GLU A 64 -7.77 -10.17 -4.53
C GLU A 64 -9.16 -10.83 -4.38
N GLN A 65 -9.21 -12.01 -3.74
CA GLN A 65 -10.44 -12.82 -3.66
C GLN A 65 -11.60 -12.08 -2.96
N ASP A 66 -11.28 -11.22 -2.00
CA ASP A 66 -12.25 -10.43 -1.24
C ASP A 66 -12.55 -9.07 -1.89
N ASP A 67 -11.97 -8.76 -3.05
CA ASP A 67 -12.29 -7.60 -3.86
C ASP A 67 -13.13 -8.03 -5.07
N PRO A 68 -14.46 -7.83 -5.04
CA PRO A 68 -15.35 -8.04 -6.17
C PRO A 68 -14.86 -7.45 -7.50
N SER A 69 -14.11 -6.35 -7.46
CA SER A 69 -13.65 -5.63 -8.64
C SER A 69 -12.24 -5.99 -9.09
N LEU A 70 -11.43 -6.61 -8.21
CA LEU A 70 -9.98 -6.77 -8.33
C LEU A 70 -9.19 -5.44 -8.48
N MET A 71 -9.82 -4.27 -8.33
CA MET A 71 -9.25 -2.96 -8.67
C MET A 71 -8.92 -2.08 -7.46
N ARG A 72 -9.56 -2.26 -6.30
CA ARG A 72 -9.50 -1.28 -5.19
C ARG A 72 -8.08 -1.07 -4.67
N ARG A 73 -7.33 -2.15 -4.47
CA ARG A 73 -5.92 -2.06 -4.03
C ARG A 73 -5.03 -1.40 -5.09
N ARG A 74 -5.18 -1.78 -6.37
CA ARG A 74 -4.42 -1.18 -7.47
C ARG A 74 -4.72 0.31 -7.61
N LEU A 75 -5.99 0.69 -7.45
CA LEU A 75 -6.44 2.08 -7.49
C LEU A 75 -5.83 2.90 -6.37
N ALA A 76 -5.74 2.34 -5.16
CA ALA A 76 -5.11 3.03 -4.04
C ALA A 76 -3.62 3.31 -4.28
N TYR A 77 -2.84 2.32 -4.76
CA TYR A 77 -1.44 2.57 -5.15
C TYR A 77 -1.32 3.60 -6.27
N CYS A 78 -2.19 3.54 -7.28
CA CYS A 78 -2.20 4.54 -8.36
C CYS A 78 -2.50 5.95 -7.82
N PHE A 79 -3.44 6.06 -6.89
CA PHE A 79 -3.77 7.32 -6.26
C PHE A 79 -2.61 7.88 -5.43
N PHE A 80 -1.91 7.04 -4.65
CA PHE A 80 -0.69 7.47 -3.95
C PHE A 80 0.38 8.00 -4.92
N HIS A 81 0.59 7.34 -6.07
CA HIS A 81 1.49 7.85 -7.10
C HIS A 81 1.05 9.22 -7.64
N GLN A 82 -0.25 9.44 -7.88
CA GLN A 82 -0.76 10.74 -8.31
C GLN A 82 -0.51 11.85 -7.28
N LEU A 83 -0.53 11.50 -5.98
CA LEU A 83 -0.17 12.42 -4.89
C LEU A 83 1.33 12.68 -4.75
N GLY A 84 2.18 12.03 -5.57
CA GLY A 84 3.63 12.10 -5.45
C GLY A 84 4.19 11.33 -4.27
N ILE A 85 3.43 10.38 -3.71
CA ILE A 85 3.88 9.48 -2.66
C ILE A 85 4.58 8.28 -3.30
N ALA A 86 5.81 8.01 -2.87
CA ALA A 86 6.51 6.79 -3.25
C ALA A 86 5.67 5.59 -2.79
N SER A 87 5.25 4.75 -3.72
CA SER A 87 4.47 3.55 -3.42
C SER A 87 4.85 2.42 -4.37
N GLN A 88 4.30 1.23 -4.12
CA GLN A 88 4.64 0.04 -4.87
C GLN A 88 3.94 0.00 -6.23
N ASP A 89 4.66 -0.48 -7.24
CA ASP A 89 4.10 -0.67 -8.57
C ASP A 89 3.22 -1.93 -8.58
N ALA A 90 2.00 -1.78 -9.10
CA ALA A 90 0.99 -2.84 -9.12
C ALA A 90 0.40 -3.05 -10.53
N SER A 91 0.36 -4.29 -10.98
CA SER A 91 -0.08 -4.67 -12.33
C SER A 91 -0.81 -6.01 -12.34
N TYR A 92 -1.76 -6.19 -13.27
CA TYR A 92 -2.41 -7.49 -13.42
C TYR A 92 -1.54 -8.47 -14.19
N ILE A 93 -1.53 -9.71 -13.71
CA ILE A 93 -0.97 -10.86 -14.40
C ILE A 93 -1.98 -11.99 -14.45
N PHE A 94 -1.79 -12.92 -15.36
CA PHE A 94 -2.52 -14.18 -15.38
C PHE A 94 -1.62 -15.31 -14.89
N LEU A 95 -1.99 -15.94 -13.79
CA LEU A 95 -1.19 -16.94 -13.10
C LEU A 95 -1.52 -18.35 -13.58
N ILE A 96 -0.48 -19.14 -13.86
CA ILE A 96 -0.57 -20.56 -14.20
C ILE A 96 0.39 -21.33 -13.30
N ILE A 97 -0.09 -22.31 -12.53
CA ILE A 97 0.73 -23.13 -11.65
C ILE A 97 0.73 -24.58 -12.14
N ASN A 98 1.89 -25.13 -12.48
CA ASN A 98 2.06 -26.50 -13.00
C ASN A 98 1.10 -26.81 -14.18
N GLY A 99 0.90 -25.84 -15.07
CA GLY A 99 0.00 -25.97 -16.23
C GLY A 99 -1.49 -25.73 -15.93
N GLN A 100 -1.89 -25.58 -14.66
CA GLN A 100 -3.25 -25.25 -14.27
C GLN A 100 -3.43 -23.74 -14.21
N ARG A 101 -4.52 -23.23 -14.78
CA ARG A 101 -4.88 -21.80 -14.73
C ARG A 101 -5.35 -21.48 -13.33
N GLU A 102 -4.69 -20.55 -12.65
CA GLU A 102 -5.10 -20.03 -11.34
C GLU A 102 -5.84 -18.69 -11.50
N GLY A 103 -5.72 -18.04 -12.66
CA GLY A 103 -6.52 -16.86 -13.02
C GLY A 103 -5.80 -15.53 -12.86
N ILE A 104 -6.56 -14.45 -12.71
CA ILE A 104 -6.06 -13.06 -12.63
C ILE A 104 -5.54 -12.78 -11.21
N TYR A 105 -4.35 -12.21 -11.12
CA TYR A 105 -3.73 -11.80 -9.85
C TYR A 105 -3.24 -10.36 -9.97
N LEU A 106 -3.21 -9.65 -8.83
CA LEU A 106 -2.51 -8.38 -8.71
C LEU A 106 -1.05 -8.66 -8.30
N LYS A 107 -0.12 -8.41 -9.22
CA LYS A 107 1.31 -8.43 -8.94
C LYS A 107 1.72 -7.07 -8.36
N ILE A 108 2.27 -7.09 -7.15
CA ILE A 108 2.75 -5.90 -6.44
C ILE A 108 4.26 -6.07 -6.22
N ASP A 109 5.06 -5.24 -6.87
CA ASP A 109 6.51 -5.29 -6.67
C ASP A 109 6.86 -4.83 -5.24
N ALA A 110 7.75 -5.55 -4.56
CA ALA A 110 8.23 -5.10 -3.26
C ALA A 110 8.90 -3.73 -3.42
N LEU A 111 8.78 -2.87 -2.41
CA LEU A 111 9.43 -1.57 -2.44
C LEU A 111 10.94 -1.81 -2.58
N ASP A 112 11.52 -1.39 -3.71
CA ASP A 112 12.93 -1.61 -3.97
C ASP A 112 13.76 -0.74 -3.02
N MET A 113 14.32 -1.40 -2.01
CA MET A 113 15.17 -0.82 -0.97
C MET A 113 16.41 -0.10 -1.53
N ASN A 114 16.76 -0.34 -2.80
CA ASN A 114 17.99 0.14 -3.42
C ASN A 114 17.79 1.19 -4.53
N LEU A 115 16.59 1.38 -5.08
CA LEU A 115 16.40 2.11 -6.35
C LEU A 115 15.49 3.35 -6.32
N ARG A 116 14.88 3.72 -5.18
CA ARG A 116 14.08 4.97 -5.11
C ARG A 116 14.37 5.87 -3.91
N LEU A 117 15.38 5.53 -3.10
CA LEU A 117 15.79 6.34 -1.96
C LEU A 117 17.31 6.45 -1.92
N PRO A 118 17.87 7.65 -1.69
CA PRO A 118 19.30 7.83 -1.48
C PRO A 118 19.71 7.05 -0.24
N LYS A 119 20.38 5.90 -0.44
CA LYS A 119 21.00 5.02 0.59
C LYS A 119 20.46 5.26 2.01
N GLY A 120 19.21 4.89 2.25
CA GLY A 120 18.52 5.13 3.52
C GLY A 120 17.78 3.87 3.97
N ALA A 121 17.89 3.51 5.25
CA ALA A 121 17.17 2.37 5.80
C ALA A 121 15.66 2.61 5.72
N ILE A 122 14.90 1.62 5.24
CA ILE A 122 13.45 1.61 5.41
C ILE A 122 13.15 0.97 6.76
N TYR A 123 12.35 1.66 7.57
CA TYR A 123 11.82 1.08 8.80
C TYR A 123 10.39 0.65 8.55
N GLU A 124 10.22 -0.64 8.30
CA GLU A 124 8.91 -1.25 8.08
C GLU A 124 8.11 -1.30 9.38
N VAL A 125 6.86 -0.85 9.31
CA VAL A 125 5.90 -0.92 10.40
C VAL A 125 4.74 -1.79 9.95
N LYS A 126 4.55 -2.93 10.63
CA LYS A 126 3.47 -3.90 10.40
C LYS A 126 2.19 -3.49 11.13
N ASP A 127 1.78 -2.24 10.93
CA ASP A 127 0.53 -1.67 11.43
C ASP A 127 -0.22 -1.06 10.25
N THR A 128 -1.55 -1.05 10.30
CA THR A 128 -2.40 -0.52 9.24
C THR A 128 -3.07 0.80 9.60
N ASP A 129 -2.80 1.35 10.78
CA ASP A 129 -3.26 2.66 11.21
C ASP A 129 -2.44 3.79 10.61
N PRO A 130 -2.96 4.51 9.60
CA PRO A 130 -2.22 5.55 8.93
C PRO A 130 -2.08 6.80 9.82
N ARG A 131 -2.71 6.87 11.01
CA ARG A 131 -2.39 7.91 11.99
C ARG A 131 -0.99 7.76 12.55
N VAL A 132 -0.41 6.57 12.44
CA VAL A 132 0.84 6.13 13.04
C VAL A 132 0.75 6.22 14.58
N PRO A 133 0.18 5.18 15.23
CA PRO A 133 0.05 5.15 16.68
C PRO A 133 1.40 5.24 17.37
N LEU A 134 1.52 6.04 18.43
CA LEU A 134 2.80 6.19 19.14
C LEU A 134 3.29 4.89 19.79
N SER A 135 2.40 3.90 19.95
CA SER A 135 2.74 2.55 20.43
C SER A 135 3.63 1.77 19.46
N VAL A 136 3.56 2.04 18.15
CA VAL A 136 4.42 1.35 17.16
C VAL A 136 5.90 1.66 17.40
N PHE A 137 6.20 2.74 18.12
CA PHE A 137 7.55 3.18 18.46
C PHE A 137 8.08 2.62 19.78
N LYS A 138 7.26 1.91 20.56
CA LYS A 138 7.68 1.34 21.86
C LYS A 138 8.36 -0.03 21.74
N HIS A 139 8.20 -0.71 20.61
CA HIS A 139 8.75 -2.05 20.39
C HIS A 139 10.11 -1.99 19.66
N GLU A 140 11.13 -1.43 20.31
CA GLU A 140 12.53 -1.36 19.81
C GLU A 140 13.23 -2.74 19.63
N ALA A 141 12.56 -3.86 19.88
CA ALA A 141 13.21 -5.17 20.04
C ALA A 141 13.53 -5.96 18.75
N SER A 142 13.17 -5.48 17.56
CA SER A 142 13.42 -6.19 16.28
C SER A 142 14.39 -5.47 15.33
N ILE A 143 15.06 -4.42 15.79
CA ILE A 143 16.04 -3.68 14.97
C ILE A 143 17.35 -4.47 14.94
N GLU A 144 17.46 -5.44 14.03
CA GLU A 144 18.67 -6.26 13.84
C GLU A 144 19.91 -5.45 13.38
N ASN A 145 19.77 -4.16 13.11
CA ASN A 145 20.84 -3.33 12.58
C ASN A 145 21.27 -2.23 13.58
N ARG A 146 21.99 -2.63 14.65
CA ARG A 146 22.48 -1.77 15.74
C ARG A 146 23.28 -0.53 15.30
N GLN A 147 23.80 -0.47 14.07
CA GLN A 147 24.56 0.68 13.55
C GLN A 147 23.70 1.76 12.86
N ARG A 148 22.42 1.50 12.56
CA ARG A 148 21.56 2.39 11.74
C ARG A 148 20.51 3.19 12.52
N THR A 149 20.59 3.30 13.86
CA THR A 149 19.43 3.76 14.65
C THR A 149 19.73 4.77 15.76
N ALA A 150 20.62 5.73 15.51
CA ALA A 150 20.66 6.98 16.29
C ALA A 150 19.62 8.00 15.77
N TYR A 151 19.65 8.29 14.46
CA TYR A 151 18.77 9.30 13.84
C TYR A 151 17.28 8.93 13.92
N LEU A 152 16.92 7.66 13.66
CA LEU A 152 15.56 7.19 13.92
C LEU A 152 15.19 7.35 15.39
N ARG A 153 16.08 6.97 16.31
CA ARG A 153 15.78 7.06 17.76
C ARG A 153 15.52 8.52 18.16
N GLU A 154 16.34 9.46 17.69
CA GLU A 154 16.11 10.90 17.92
C GLU A 154 14.73 11.34 17.41
N PHE A 155 14.38 10.97 16.17
CA PHE A 155 13.06 11.24 15.61
C PHE A 155 11.92 10.66 16.47
N LEU A 156 12.05 9.40 16.91
CA LEU A 156 11.04 8.74 17.75
C LEU A 156 10.94 9.36 19.14
N THR A 157 12.08 9.74 19.73
CA THR A 157 12.13 10.46 21.00
C THR A 157 11.42 11.81 20.86
N LEU A 158 11.76 12.61 19.85
CA LEU A 158 11.11 13.89 19.57
C LEU A 158 9.58 13.73 19.48
N ILE A 159 9.10 12.75 18.71
CA ILE A 159 7.66 12.49 18.56
C ILE A 159 6.99 12.19 19.92
N CYS A 160 7.65 11.38 20.75
CA CYS A 160 7.03 10.83 21.97
C CYS A 160 7.18 11.73 23.21
N THR A 161 8.21 12.58 23.28
CA THR A 161 8.57 13.29 24.51
C THR A 161 8.60 14.80 24.40
N ALA A 162 8.73 15.38 23.20
CA ALA A 162 8.80 16.84 23.07
C ALA A 162 7.46 17.51 23.40
N GLU A 163 7.51 18.71 23.95
CA GLU A 163 6.33 19.56 24.07
C GLU A 163 5.93 20.14 22.70
N ASP A 164 4.70 20.63 22.57
CA ASP A 164 4.14 21.00 21.26
C ASP A 164 4.93 22.13 20.55
N GLU A 165 5.50 23.08 21.31
CA GLU A 165 6.34 24.17 20.76
C GLU A 165 7.65 23.63 20.18
N GLU A 166 8.39 22.84 20.97
CA GLU A 166 9.64 22.21 20.54
C GLU A 166 9.40 21.27 19.34
N PHE A 167 8.33 20.48 19.40
CA PHE A 167 7.93 19.58 18.33
C PHE A 167 7.65 20.35 17.03
N ALA A 168 6.91 21.47 17.10
CA ALA A 168 6.60 22.29 15.93
C ALA A 168 7.85 22.85 15.22
N GLU A 169 8.86 23.22 16.00
CA GLU A 169 10.13 23.76 15.49
C GLU A 169 11.01 22.67 14.86
N GLN A 170 11.16 21.54 15.54
CA GLN A 170 12.16 20.53 15.17
C GLN A 170 11.64 19.46 14.20
N ILE A 171 10.33 19.17 14.16
CA ILE A 171 9.82 18.01 13.40
C ILE A 171 10.16 18.06 11.91
N LYS A 172 10.25 19.27 11.33
CA LYS A 172 10.61 19.47 9.91
C LYS A 172 12.06 19.09 9.59
N MET A 173 12.93 18.98 10.60
CA MET A 173 14.30 18.47 10.42
C MET A 173 14.31 16.97 10.18
N TYR A 174 13.31 16.26 10.70
CA TYR A 174 13.22 14.80 10.64
C TYR A 174 12.18 14.29 9.66
N LEU A 175 11.07 15.00 9.46
CA LEU A 175 9.92 14.53 8.68
C LEU A 175 9.58 15.53 7.57
N ASP A 176 9.37 15.02 6.36
CA ASP A 176 8.71 15.77 5.30
C ASP A 176 7.20 15.80 5.58
N VAL A 177 6.78 16.80 6.35
CA VAL A 177 5.39 16.96 6.83
C VAL A 177 4.39 17.01 5.67
N LYS A 178 4.77 17.59 4.52
CA LYS A 178 3.89 17.64 3.35
C LYS A 178 3.63 16.23 2.80
N LEU A 179 4.69 15.43 2.61
CA LEU A 179 4.53 14.05 2.13
C LEU A 179 3.81 13.17 3.15
N PHE A 180 4.04 13.36 4.45
CA PHE A 180 3.27 12.69 5.49
C PHE A 180 1.77 12.99 5.36
N PHE A 181 1.39 14.26 5.23
CA PHE A 181 -0.02 14.64 5.07
C PHE A 181 -0.64 14.11 3.78
N LEU A 182 0.08 14.15 2.66
CA LEU A 182 -0.41 13.58 1.40
C LEU A 182 -0.63 12.07 1.51
N TRP A 183 0.22 11.34 2.22
CA TRP A 183 0.02 9.92 2.51
C TRP A 183 -1.18 9.67 3.46
N LEU A 184 -1.33 10.48 4.51
CA LEU A 184 -2.48 10.39 5.43
C LEU A 184 -3.80 10.64 4.67
N ILE A 185 -3.83 11.69 3.84
CA ILE A 185 -4.95 12.02 2.95
C ILE A 185 -5.25 10.86 1.99
N GLY A 186 -4.22 10.27 1.38
CA GLY A 186 -4.34 9.09 0.52
C GLY A 186 -5.04 7.92 1.22
N SER A 187 -4.66 7.68 2.47
CA SER A 187 -5.25 6.63 3.31
C SER A 187 -6.71 6.94 3.67
N VAL A 188 -7.02 8.19 4.00
CA VAL A 188 -8.39 8.66 4.30
C VAL A 188 -9.33 8.50 3.09
N CYS A 189 -8.84 8.80 1.89
CA CYS A 189 -9.63 8.72 0.66
C CYS A 189 -9.87 7.26 0.24
N THR A 190 -8.84 6.42 0.28
CA THR A 190 -8.90 5.04 -0.26
C THR A 190 -9.46 4.03 0.73
N ARG A 191 -9.29 4.26 2.04
CA ARG A 191 -9.62 3.35 3.15
C ARG A 191 -9.06 1.93 3.00
N GLN A 192 -8.03 1.76 2.17
CA GLN A 192 -7.36 0.47 1.99
C GLN A 192 -6.33 0.28 3.10
N ALA A 193 -6.18 -0.95 3.57
CA ALA A 193 -5.14 -1.27 4.53
C ALA A 193 -3.79 -1.30 3.81
N PHE A 194 -2.80 -0.64 4.39
CA PHE A 194 -1.40 -0.80 4.02
C PHE A 194 -0.57 -0.86 5.29
N TYR A 195 0.44 -1.73 5.28
CA TYR A 195 1.58 -1.48 6.13
C TYR A 195 2.31 -0.23 5.64
N TYR A 196 3.26 0.28 6.39
CA TYR A 196 3.96 1.46 5.96
C TYR A 196 5.43 1.47 6.38
N GLY A 197 6.26 2.08 5.54
CA GLY A 197 7.70 2.19 5.75
C GLY A 197 8.12 3.64 5.92
N PHE A 198 8.92 3.93 6.95
CA PHE A 198 9.63 5.21 7.05
C PHE A 198 10.85 5.17 6.14
N CYS A 199 10.90 6.11 5.20
CA CYS A 199 11.87 6.18 4.10
C CYS A 199 12.61 7.52 4.15
N LEU A 200 13.93 7.54 4.02
CA LEU A 200 14.71 8.78 3.98
C LEU A 200 14.79 9.32 2.54
N ASN A 201 14.45 10.59 2.36
CA ASN A 201 14.66 11.30 1.10
C ASN A 201 16.08 11.90 0.99
N GLU A 202 16.38 12.55 -0.14
CA GLU A 202 17.69 13.18 -0.41
C GLU A 202 18.06 14.30 0.55
N SER A 203 17.06 14.92 1.18
CA SER A 203 17.27 15.93 2.22
C SER A 203 17.48 15.32 3.61
N GLY A 204 17.55 13.99 3.73
CA GLY A 204 17.68 13.30 5.01
C GLY A 204 16.41 13.30 5.86
N ARG A 205 15.25 13.69 5.30
CA ARG A 205 13.97 13.67 6.02
C ARG A 205 13.21 12.39 5.72
N PHE A 206 12.55 11.86 6.75
CA PHE A 206 11.58 10.79 6.62
C PHE A 206 10.37 11.21 5.80
N HIS A 207 9.89 10.30 4.97
CA HIS A 207 8.52 10.28 4.48
C HIS A 207 7.99 8.85 4.64
N ILE A 208 6.68 8.69 4.43
CA ILE A 208 6.03 7.39 4.53
C ILE A 208 5.69 6.87 3.14
N ALA A 209 5.90 5.57 2.93
CA ALA A 209 5.48 4.85 1.74
C ALA A 209 4.51 3.72 2.15
N PRO A 210 3.35 3.56 1.49
CA PRO A 210 2.48 2.42 1.73
C PRO A 210 3.15 1.14 1.24
N MET A 211 3.02 0.10 2.04
CA MET A 211 3.57 -1.23 1.83
C MET A 211 2.45 -2.27 1.83
N GLU A 212 2.71 -3.32 1.09
CA GLU A 212 1.76 -4.39 0.86
C GLU A 212 1.34 -5.06 2.18
N THR A 213 0.05 -5.35 2.28
CA THR A 213 -0.54 -6.13 3.37
C THR A 213 -1.61 -7.07 2.83
N LYS A 214 -1.92 -8.11 3.60
CA LYS A 214 -2.91 -9.12 3.22
C LYS A 214 -4.33 -8.53 3.20
N ALA A 215 -4.69 -7.75 4.21
CA ALA A 215 -6.02 -7.18 4.34
C ALA A 215 -6.29 -6.14 3.25
N LEU A 216 -7.50 -6.15 2.67
CA LEU A 216 -7.90 -5.15 1.68
C LEU A 216 -8.32 -3.85 2.37
N ALA A 217 -9.25 -3.96 3.32
CA ALA A 217 -9.80 -2.82 4.04
C ALA A 217 -9.03 -2.57 5.34
N ALA A 218 -8.82 -1.29 5.62
CA ALA A 218 -8.15 -0.82 6.81
C ALA A 218 -9.08 -1.02 8.03
N TYR A 219 -8.67 -1.87 8.99
CA TYR A 219 -9.46 -2.17 10.19
C TYR A 219 -9.33 -1.05 11.22
N GLY A 220 -10.44 -0.63 11.82
CA GLY A 220 -10.44 0.30 12.96
C GLY A 220 -10.61 1.79 12.63
N PHE A 221 -10.85 2.16 11.37
CA PHE A 221 -11.26 3.54 11.02
C PHE A 221 -12.77 3.65 11.09
N THR A 222 -13.23 4.44 12.06
CA THR A 222 -14.65 4.71 12.25
C THR A 222 -15.02 5.98 11.50
N GLU A 223 -16.29 6.07 11.09
CA GLU A 223 -16.84 7.32 10.53
C GLU A 223 -16.90 8.45 11.60
N GLU A 224 -16.56 8.16 12.86
CA GLU A 224 -16.46 9.16 13.94
C GLU A 224 -15.21 10.04 13.83
N ASP A 225 -14.11 9.51 13.27
CA ASP A 225 -12.87 10.26 13.02
C ASP A 225 -12.43 10.09 11.56
N PRO A 226 -13.18 10.65 10.59
CA PRO A 226 -12.95 10.38 9.19
C PRO A 226 -11.72 11.09 8.61
N LEU A 227 -11.21 12.11 9.31
CA LEU A 227 -9.99 12.83 8.95
C LEU A 227 -8.76 12.32 9.71
N LEU A 228 -8.95 11.34 10.59
CA LEU A 228 -7.88 10.66 11.32
C LEU A 228 -7.09 11.63 12.21
N THR A 229 -7.81 12.52 12.89
CA THR A 229 -7.27 13.62 13.69
C THR A 229 -7.06 13.25 15.15
N ASN A 230 -7.66 12.14 15.61
CA ASN A 230 -7.73 11.83 17.04
C ASN A 230 -6.74 10.73 17.45
N GLY A 231 -6.60 10.57 18.77
CA GLY A 231 -5.81 9.52 19.40
C GLY A 231 -4.38 9.92 19.74
N ARG A 232 -3.62 8.95 20.28
CA ARG A 232 -2.19 9.11 20.61
C ARG A 232 -1.34 8.68 19.42
N THR A 233 -1.22 9.56 18.44
CA THR A 233 -0.66 9.25 17.12
C THR A 233 0.20 10.41 16.60
N LEU A 234 1.06 10.15 15.60
CA LEU A 234 1.83 11.20 14.93
C LEU A 234 0.91 12.20 14.20
N ALA A 235 -0.15 11.70 13.56
CA ALA A 235 -1.14 12.55 12.90
C ALA A 235 -1.78 13.54 13.87
N SER A 236 -2.28 13.06 15.00
CA SER A 236 -2.92 13.90 16.04
C SER A 236 -1.95 14.96 16.59
N ARG A 237 -0.68 14.58 16.85
CA ARG A 237 0.38 15.50 17.29
C ARG A 237 0.71 16.60 16.27
N LEU A 238 0.73 16.27 14.99
CA LEU A 238 0.93 17.28 13.94
C LEU A 238 -0.31 18.18 13.83
N LEU A 239 -1.51 17.62 13.92
CA LEU A 239 -2.76 18.36 13.73
C LEU A 239 -3.20 19.17 14.95
N SER A 240 -2.60 18.96 16.14
CA SER A 240 -2.77 19.87 17.28
C SER A 240 -2.14 21.24 17.04
N ILE A 241 -1.09 21.32 16.20
CA ILE A 241 -0.39 22.56 15.88
C ILE A 241 -1.17 23.31 14.79
N PRO A 242 -1.61 24.57 15.04
CA PRO A 242 -2.45 25.32 14.11
C PRO A 242 -1.87 25.48 12.69
N ALA A 243 -0.57 25.73 12.58
CA ALA A 243 0.09 25.89 11.28
C ALA A 243 0.05 24.61 10.44
N PHE A 244 0.25 23.45 11.07
CA PHE A 244 0.22 22.14 10.41
C PHE A 244 -1.21 21.71 10.09
N ARG A 245 -2.18 21.99 10.97
CA ARG A 245 -3.60 21.77 10.68
C ARG A 245 -4.08 22.58 9.48
N ALA A 246 -3.70 23.85 9.38
CA ALA A 246 -4.00 24.68 8.21
C ALA A 246 -3.36 24.15 6.92
N GLN A 247 -2.12 23.64 7.02
CA GLN A 247 -1.43 22.98 5.91
C GLN A 247 -2.17 21.71 5.46
N TYR A 248 -2.54 20.82 6.39
CA TYR A 248 -3.30 19.62 6.10
C TYR A 248 -4.65 19.95 5.47
N HIS A 249 -5.39 20.92 6.03
CA HIS A 249 -6.68 21.35 5.49
C HIS A 249 -6.55 21.81 4.03
N THR A 250 -5.52 22.63 3.74
CA THR A 250 -5.25 23.12 2.38
C THR A 250 -4.91 21.97 1.42
N LEU A 251 -4.06 21.03 1.86
CA LEU A 251 -3.71 19.86 1.04
C LEU A 251 -4.93 18.97 0.79
N MET A 252 -5.71 18.65 1.83
CA MET A 252 -6.92 17.82 1.72
C MET A 252 -7.93 18.45 0.75
N LYS A 253 -8.18 19.76 0.87
CA LYS A 253 -9.07 20.49 -0.05
C LYS A 253 -8.60 20.40 -1.50
N ASN A 254 -7.29 20.57 -1.75
CA ASN A 254 -6.72 20.47 -3.08
C ASN A 254 -6.81 19.05 -3.64
N VAL A 255 -6.52 18.04 -2.82
CA VAL A 255 -6.61 16.63 -3.21
C VAL A 255 -8.06 16.26 -3.56
N LEU A 256 -9.02 16.58 -2.69
CA LEU A 256 -10.43 16.30 -2.93
C LEU A 256 -10.97 17.02 -4.16
N SER A 257 -10.51 18.23 -4.48
CA SER A 257 -11.02 18.98 -5.65
C SER A 257 -10.34 18.66 -6.97
N ARG A 258 -9.20 17.96 -6.98
CA ARG A 258 -8.39 17.76 -8.20
C ARG A 258 -8.00 16.31 -8.45
N GLU A 259 -7.46 15.64 -7.44
CA GLU A 259 -6.88 14.31 -7.60
C GLU A 259 -7.87 13.20 -7.25
N PHE A 260 -8.63 13.34 -6.16
CA PHE A 260 -9.64 12.36 -5.74
C PHE A 260 -11.02 12.68 -6.35
N THR A 261 -11.10 12.60 -7.68
CA THR A 261 -12.31 12.92 -8.46
C THR A 261 -12.64 11.79 -9.42
N ILE A 262 -13.92 11.66 -9.80
CA ILE A 262 -14.34 10.70 -10.84
C ILE A 262 -13.59 10.96 -12.15
N ASP A 263 -13.47 12.22 -12.57
CA ASP A 263 -12.80 12.59 -13.82
C ASP A 263 -11.35 12.13 -13.86
N ARG A 264 -10.64 12.24 -12.72
CA ARG A 264 -9.25 11.84 -12.60
C ARG A 264 -9.07 10.33 -12.52
N LEU A 265 -9.95 9.63 -11.80
CA LEU A 265 -9.77 8.21 -11.48
C LEU A 265 -10.48 7.26 -12.45
N SER A 266 -11.58 7.69 -13.07
CA SER A 266 -12.37 6.85 -13.98
C SER A 266 -11.61 6.32 -15.21
N PRO A 267 -10.64 7.02 -15.82
CA PRO A 267 -9.87 6.46 -16.93
C PRO A 267 -9.12 5.19 -16.53
N PHE A 268 -8.44 5.20 -15.38
CA PHE A 268 -7.73 4.02 -14.88
C PHE A 268 -8.67 2.85 -14.61
N ILE A 269 -9.82 3.12 -13.99
CA ILE A 269 -10.82 2.09 -13.68
C ILE A 269 -11.37 1.48 -14.97
N ARG A 270 -11.63 2.28 -16.01
CA ARG A 270 -12.08 1.78 -17.32
C ARG A 270 -11.03 0.90 -18.00
N ASP A 271 -9.79 1.37 -18.06
CA ASP A 271 -8.71 0.63 -18.71
C ASP A 271 -8.46 -0.71 -18.01
N TRP A 272 -8.45 -0.72 -16.69
CA TRP A 272 -8.26 -1.93 -15.89
C TRP A 272 -9.44 -2.89 -15.95
N HIS A 273 -10.67 -2.37 -15.96
CA HIS A 273 -11.86 -3.19 -16.18
C HIS A 273 -11.77 -3.90 -17.54
N PHE A 274 -11.37 -3.19 -18.59
CA PHE A 274 -11.16 -3.78 -19.91
C PHE A 274 -10.11 -4.90 -19.89
N ASP A 275 -8.95 -4.66 -19.27
CA ASP A 275 -7.90 -5.68 -19.11
C ASP A 275 -8.40 -6.94 -18.37
N ILE A 276 -9.18 -6.76 -17.30
CA ILE A 276 -9.75 -7.85 -16.50
C ILE A 276 -10.77 -8.63 -17.33
N CYS A 277 -11.70 -7.96 -17.98
CA CYS A 277 -12.77 -8.59 -18.76
C CYS A 277 -12.23 -9.48 -19.89
N GLN A 278 -11.12 -9.10 -20.53
CA GLN A 278 -10.50 -9.92 -21.56
C GLN A 278 -10.04 -11.30 -21.08
N ARG A 279 -9.70 -11.44 -19.80
CA ARG A 279 -9.17 -12.69 -19.22
C ARG A 279 -10.09 -13.31 -18.17
N ALA A 280 -11.19 -12.66 -17.80
CA ALA A 280 -12.11 -13.12 -16.77
C ALA A 280 -12.70 -14.51 -17.09
N GLY A 281 -13.02 -14.79 -18.35
CA GLY A 281 -13.54 -16.10 -18.77
C GLY A 281 -12.52 -17.24 -18.69
N ASP A 282 -11.21 -16.93 -18.62
CA ASP A 282 -10.15 -17.91 -18.42
C ASP A 282 -9.84 -18.19 -16.94
N ASP A 283 -10.33 -17.35 -16.03
CA ASP A 283 -10.12 -17.46 -14.59
C ASP A 283 -11.17 -18.39 -13.97
N PRO A 284 -10.79 -19.58 -13.44
CA PRO A 284 -11.74 -20.54 -12.91
C PRO A 284 -12.43 -20.09 -11.61
N HIS A 285 -11.96 -19.02 -10.98
CA HIS A 285 -12.52 -18.46 -9.75
C HIS A 285 -13.47 -17.29 -10.00
N ILE A 286 -13.42 -16.66 -11.18
CA ILE A 286 -14.35 -15.59 -11.54
C ILE A 286 -15.62 -16.20 -12.13
N LYS A 287 -16.64 -16.33 -11.29
CA LYS A 287 -17.97 -16.82 -11.68
C LYS A 287 -18.92 -15.71 -12.15
N LYS A 288 -18.42 -14.47 -12.21
CA LYS A 288 -19.22 -13.28 -12.50
C LYS A 288 -19.50 -13.17 -14.00
N SER A 289 -20.71 -12.76 -14.36
CA SER A 289 -21.01 -12.36 -15.72
C SER A 289 -20.33 -11.01 -16.05
N PRO A 290 -20.13 -10.68 -17.33
CA PRO A 290 -19.63 -9.37 -17.74
C PRO A 290 -20.42 -8.21 -17.13
N LEU A 291 -21.75 -8.31 -17.08
CA LEU A 291 -22.62 -7.32 -16.45
C LEU A 291 -22.37 -7.14 -14.95
N GLN A 292 -22.01 -8.22 -14.24
CA GLN A 292 -21.66 -8.14 -12.83
C GLN A 292 -20.30 -7.46 -12.61
N LEU A 293 -19.33 -7.64 -13.51
CA LEU A 293 -18.05 -6.92 -13.47
C LEU A 293 -18.23 -5.43 -13.77
N GLU A 294 -19.06 -5.08 -14.75
CA GLU A 294 -19.41 -3.68 -15.05
C GLU A 294 -20.10 -3.01 -13.85
N LYS A 295 -20.96 -3.74 -13.14
CA LYS A 295 -21.59 -3.23 -11.91
C LYS A 295 -20.55 -2.91 -10.83
N GLU A 296 -19.48 -3.70 -10.69
CA GLU A 296 -18.42 -3.39 -9.72
C GLU A 296 -17.62 -2.15 -10.09
N GLN A 297 -17.41 -1.89 -11.39
CA GLN A 297 -16.85 -0.62 -11.85
C GLN A 297 -17.74 0.56 -11.44
N ALA A 298 -19.05 0.48 -11.67
CA ALA A 298 -19.99 1.52 -11.26
C ALA A 298 -20.01 1.70 -9.74
N ASN A 299 -19.93 0.61 -8.96
CA ASN A 299 -19.84 0.67 -7.50
C ASN A 299 -18.61 1.45 -7.04
N ILE A 300 -17.43 1.22 -7.63
CA ILE A 300 -16.20 1.97 -7.26
C ILE A 300 -16.37 3.47 -7.53
N LEU A 301 -16.92 3.84 -8.69
CA LEU A 301 -17.12 5.26 -9.02
C LEU A 301 -18.05 5.94 -8.02
N ARG A 302 -19.15 5.27 -7.65
CA ARG A 302 -20.05 5.75 -6.60
C ARG A 302 -19.36 5.82 -5.24
N GLU A 303 -18.57 4.82 -4.86
CA GLU A 303 -17.80 4.83 -3.59
C GLU A 303 -16.83 6.02 -3.52
N ILE A 304 -16.21 6.39 -4.64
CA ILE A 304 -15.33 7.56 -4.72
C ILE A 304 -16.12 8.85 -4.52
N GLU A 305 -17.25 9.02 -5.21
CA GLU A 305 -18.12 10.19 -5.11
C GLU A 305 -18.66 10.36 -3.68
N GLU A 306 -19.27 9.31 -3.13
CA GLU A 306 -19.79 9.30 -1.76
C GLU A 306 -18.70 9.62 -0.75
N ARG A 307 -17.49 9.07 -0.93
CA ARG A 307 -16.37 9.33 -0.03
C ARG A 307 -15.85 10.76 -0.17
N GLN A 308 -15.79 11.31 -1.38
CA GLN A 308 -15.39 12.68 -1.63
C GLN A 308 -16.35 13.66 -0.94
N ASP A 309 -17.65 13.51 -1.15
CA ASP A 309 -18.69 14.35 -0.53
C ASP A 309 -18.62 14.28 0.99
N PHE A 310 -18.54 13.07 1.53
CA PHE A 310 -18.40 12.84 2.96
C PHE A 310 -17.17 13.57 3.54
N LEU A 311 -16.01 13.40 2.92
CA LEU A 311 -14.78 14.04 3.40
C LEU A 311 -14.81 15.57 3.27
N GLN A 312 -15.45 16.12 2.23
CA GLN A 312 -15.61 17.57 2.09
C GLN A 312 -16.46 18.16 3.21
N VAL A 313 -17.56 17.51 3.59
CA VAL A 313 -18.42 17.93 4.71
C VAL A 313 -17.65 17.92 6.02
N HIS A 314 -16.85 16.88 6.26
CA HIS A 314 -16.05 16.77 7.48
C HIS A 314 -14.87 17.72 7.52
N LEU A 315 -14.24 18.01 6.37
CA LEU A 315 -13.11 18.93 6.28
C LEU A 315 -13.48 20.35 6.74
N ALA A 316 -14.72 20.79 6.51
CA ALA A 316 -15.22 22.07 6.99
C ALA A 316 -15.25 22.22 8.52
N ARG A 317 -15.06 21.12 9.26
CA ARG A 317 -15.07 21.06 10.74
C ARG A 317 -13.67 21.03 11.35
N LEU A 318 -12.61 20.92 10.53
CA LEU A 318 -11.22 20.80 10.95
C LEU A 318 -10.53 22.16 11.15
#